data_AF-A0A7C6ZQ86-F1
#
_entry.id   AF-A0A7C6ZQ86-F1
#
_cell.length_a   1.000
_cell.length_b   1.000
_cell.length_c   1.000
_cell.angle_alpha   90.00
_cell.angle_beta   90.00
_cell.angle_gamma   90.00
#
_symmetry.space_group_name_H-M   'P 1'
#
loop_
_entity.id
_entity.type
_entity.pdbx_description
1 polymer ?
#
loop_
_entity_poly.entity_id
_entity_poly.type
_entity_poly.pdbx_seq_one_letter_code
_entity_poly.pdbx_strand_id
1 'polypeptide(L)'
;MSEDVTGGTVQAGEASAATEKTDSQAEHMIPKRRFDEVNGKLKTLEAKLAEYEAQQMTETQRLQAQAQAAQQQAQAAQQQLRQALAEAAIARAAAKEGVNPELLARLVEPEFDENGKPVNVEAAVQRVLNAYPQLKPAPVQVAATNPGRTSKLTMDDVRKMKPEEINARWAEVQAALAGN
;
A
#
# COMPACT_ATOMS: atom_id res chain seq x y z
N MET A 1 11.21 -91.35 -96.47
CA MET A 1 9.79 -91.13 -96.17
C MET A 1 9.78 -89.94 -95.22
N SER A 2 9.80 -88.69 -95.67
CA SER A 2 8.90 -88.06 -96.67
C SER A 2 7.46 -88.34 -96.22
N GLU A 3 6.58 -87.39 -95.89
CA GLU A 3 6.34 -85.98 -96.27
C GLU A 3 5.70 -85.29 -95.04
N ASP A 4 6.02 -84.05 -94.63
CA ASP A 4 5.73 -82.71 -95.18
C ASP A 4 4.24 -82.30 -95.20
N VAL A 5 3.98 -81.08 -94.68
CA VAL A 5 2.85 -80.14 -94.98
C VAL A 5 1.45 -80.44 -94.40
N THR A 6 0.59 -79.52 -93.93
CA THR A 6 0.60 -78.07 -93.60
C THR A 6 -0.81 -77.73 -93.07
N GLY A 7 -0.92 -76.73 -92.18
CA GLY A 7 -2.15 -75.92 -91.96
C GLY A 7 -2.87 -76.21 -90.63
N GLY A 8 -3.27 -75.25 -89.81
CA GLY A 8 -3.29 -73.79 -89.92
C GLY A 8 -3.92 -73.17 -88.66
N THR A 9 -3.37 -72.02 -88.25
CA THR A 9 -4.02 -70.80 -87.74
C THR A 9 -5.03 -70.85 -86.56
N VAL A 10 -4.67 -70.25 -85.42
CA VAL A 10 -5.22 -69.00 -84.77
C VAL A 10 -4.50 -68.77 -83.42
N GLN A 11 -3.68 -67.75 -83.19
CA GLN A 11 -3.89 -66.30 -82.97
C GLN A 11 -4.09 -65.89 -81.48
N ALA A 12 -3.38 -64.81 -81.10
CA ALA A 12 -3.45 -63.96 -79.90
C ALA A 12 -2.73 -64.50 -78.65
N GLY A 13 -1.83 -63.79 -77.97
CA GLY A 13 -1.38 -62.41 -78.07
C GLY A 13 -0.59 -62.09 -76.79
N GLU A 14 0.56 -61.43 -76.93
CA GLU A 14 1.40 -60.93 -75.83
C GLU A 14 0.66 -59.92 -74.95
N ALA A 15 0.84 -60.01 -73.62
CA ALA A 15 0.98 -58.85 -72.72
C ALA A 15 1.24 -59.33 -71.27
N SER A 16 2.51 -59.53 -70.91
CA SER A 16 2.96 -59.53 -69.52
C SER A 16 4.08 -58.50 -69.39
N ALA A 17 3.72 -57.24 -69.19
CA ALA A 17 4.62 -56.17 -68.77
C ALA A 17 3.84 -54.87 -68.47
N ALA A 18 3.17 -54.78 -67.32
CA ALA A 18 2.71 -53.49 -66.77
C ALA A 18 2.24 -53.64 -65.32
N THR A 19 3.15 -53.76 -64.34
CA THR A 19 2.72 -53.68 -62.92
C THR A 19 3.71 -53.01 -61.95
N GLU A 20 4.86 -52.46 -62.38
CA GLU A 20 5.89 -52.01 -61.40
C GLU A 20 6.42 -50.57 -61.58
N LYS A 21 5.59 -49.59 -61.96
CA LYS A 21 6.03 -48.16 -61.96
C LYS A 21 4.97 -47.14 -61.51
N THR A 22 4.11 -47.51 -60.56
CA THR A 22 3.09 -46.57 -60.03
C THR A 22 2.99 -46.52 -58.51
N ASP A 23 3.87 -47.20 -57.77
CA ASP A 23 3.75 -47.26 -56.30
C ASP A 23 4.68 -46.28 -55.56
N SER A 24 5.90 -46.01 -56.05
CA SER A 24 6.84 -45.12 -55.33
C SER A 24 6.60 -43.61 -55.47
N GLN A 25 5.71 -43.15 -56.35
CA GLN A 25 5.42 -41.71 -56.49
C GLN A 25 4.19 -41.26 -55.68
N ALA A 26 3.32 -42.21 -55.29
CA ALA A 26 2.14 -41.94 -54.47
C ALA A 26 2.45 -41.86 -52.97
N GLU A 27 3.54 -42.49 -52.51
CA GLU A 27 3.97 -42.46 -51.10
C GLU A 27 4.55 -41.11 -50.65
N HIS A 28 5.01 -40.26 -51.58
CA HIS A 28 5.57 -38.93 -51.24
C HIS A 28 4.54 -37.79 -51.36
N MET A 29 3.33 -38.06 -51.83
CA MET A 29 2.24 -37.09 -51.80
C MET A 29 1.44 -37.28 -50.51
N ILE A 30 1.50 -36.28 -49.63
CA ILE A 30 0.60 -36.22 -48.48
C ILE A 30 -0.84 -36.30 -49.02
N PRO A 31 -1.63 -37.33 -48.66
CA PRO A 31 -2.99 -37.44 -49.15
C PRO A 31 -3.78 -36.19 -48.78
N LYS A 32 -4.51 -35.61 -49.73
CA LYS A 32 -5.26 -34.35 -49.52
C LYS A 32 -6.11 -34.35 -48.24
N ARG A 33 -6.70 -35.51 -47.89
CA ARG A 33 -7.42 -35.72 -46.63
C ARG A 33 -6.58 -35.46 -45.36
N ARG A 34 -5.31 -35.88 -45.34
CA ARG A 34 -4.39 -35.64 -44.22
C ARG A 34 -4.00 -34.16 -44.14
N PHE A 35 -3.85 -33.48 -45.27
CA PHE A 35 -3.60 -32.05 -45.32
C PHE A 35 -4.80 -31.24 -44.80
N ASP A 36 -6.02 -31.60 -45.22
CA ASP A 36 -7.26 -30.98 -44.76
C ASP A 36 -7.48 -31.22 -43.25
N GLU A 37 -7.16 -32.41 -42.73
CA GLU A 37 -7.19 -32.72 -41.30
C GLU A 37 -6.16 -31.90 -40.50
N VAL A 38 -4.92 -31.78 -40.99
CA VAL A 38 -3.87 -31.01 -40.32
C VAL A 38 -4.21 -29.53 -40.33
N ASN A 39 -4.68 -28.97 -41.45
CA ASN A 39 -5.15 -27.58 -41.51
C ASN A 39 -6.36 -27.34 -40.63
N GLY A 40 -7.29 -28.29 -40.54
CA GLY A 40 -8.42 -28.23 -39.61
C GLY A 40 -7.96 -28.20 -38.15
N LYS A 41 -6.95 -29.01 -37.80
CA LYS A 41 -6.34 -29.02 -36.46
C LYS A 41 -5.56 -27.74 -36.17
N LEU A 42 -4.79 -27.22 -37.13
CA LEU A 42 -4.09 -25.95 -36.99
C LEU A 42 -5.07 -24.81 -36.74
N LYS A 43 -6.14 -24.72 -37.54
CA LYS A 43 -7.16 -23.68 -37.38
C LYS A 43 -7.89 -23.76 -36.04
N THR A 44 -8.18 -24.96 -35.55
CA THR A 44 -8.81 -25.14 -34.23
C THR A 44 -7.86 -24.85 -33.07
N LEU A 45 -6.57 -25.16 -33.20
CA LEU A 45 -5.55 -24.79 -32.23
C LEU A 45 -5.32 -23.27 -32.20
N GLU A 46 -5.23 -22.62 -33.36
CA GLU A 46 -5.12 -21.17 -33.47
C GLU A 46 -6.34 -20.46 -32.85
N ALA A 47 -7.55 -20.95 -33.11
CA ALA A 47 -8.76 -20.41 -32.51
C ALA A 47 -8.75 -20.54 -30.97
N LYS A 48 -8.36 -21.70 -30.44
CA LYS A 48 -8.22 -21.90 -28.99
C LYS A 48 -7.14 -21.02 -28.39
N LEU A 49 -6.00 -20.86 -29.08
CA LEU A 49 -4.90 -20.03 -28.61
C LEU A 49 -5.33 -18.56 -28.54
N ALA A 50 -6.03 -18.07 -29.56
CA ALA A 50 -6.61 -16.72 -29.56
C ALA A 50 -7.66 -16.53 -28.44
N GLU A 51 -8.51 -17.53 -28.17
CA GLU A 51 -9.45 -17.48 -27.05
C GLU A 51 -8.74 -17.47 -25.68
N TYR A 52 -7.70 -18.27 -25.51
CA TYR A 52 -6.89 -18.29 -24.29
C TYR A 52 -6.14 -16.97 -24.09
N GLU A 53 -5.56 -16.40 -25.14
CA GLU A 53 -4.90 -15.10 -25.08
C GLU A 53 -5.88 -13.98 -24.75
N ALA A 54 -7.07 -13.96 -25.38
CA ALA A 54 -8.11 -12.99 -25.05
C ALA A 54 -8.55 -13.08 -23.59
N GLN A 55 -8.78 -14.31 -23.08
CA GLN A 55 -9.12 -14.54 -21.67
C GLN A 55 -7.99 -14.12 -20.72
N GLN A 56 -6.74 -14.46 -21.04
CA GLN A 56 -5.55 -14.06 -20.29
C GLN A 56 -5.40 -12.55 -20.25
N MET A 57 -5.60 -11.85 -21.37
CA MET A 57 -5.54 -10.39 -21.42
C MET A 57 -6.63 -9.76 -20.54
N THR A 58 -7.85 -10.29 -20.57
CA THR A 58 -8.91 -9.79 -19.67
C THR A 58 -8.60 -10.04 -18.20
N GLU A 59 -8.02 -11.19 -17.85
CA GLU A 59 -7.68 -11.49 -16.46
C GLU A 59 -6.46 -10.70 -15.97
N THR A 60 -5.43 -10.54 -16.81
CA THR A 60 -4.27 -9.69 -16.47
C THR A 60 -4.67 -8.23 -16.34
N GLN A 61 -5.56 -7.72 -17.20
CA GLN A 61 -6.06 -6.36 -17.09
C GLN A 61 -6.90 -6.17 -15.81
N ARG A 62 -7.70 -7.17 -15.43
CA ARG A 62 -8.45 -7.19 -14.16
C ARG A 62 -7.51 -7.22 -12.95
N LEU A 63 -6.51 -8.09 -12.96
CA LEU A 63 -5.51 -8.21 -11.90
C LEU A 63 -4.68 -6.93 -11.78
N GLN A 64 -4.29 -6.31 -12.90
CA GLN A 64 -3.58 -5.04 -12.92
C GLN A 64 -4.45 -3.91 -12.34
N ALA A 65 -5.72 -3.83 -12.72
CA ALA A 65 -6.65 -2.86 -12.16
C ALA A 65 -6.84 -3.06 -10.64
N GLN A 66 -6.94 -4.32 -10.19
CA GLN A 66 -7.06 -4.64 -8.77
C GLN A 66 -5.78 -4.27 -7.99
N ALA A 67 -4.60 -4.57 -8.55
CA ALA A 67 -3.32 -4.19 -7.96
C ALA A 67 -3.15 -2.67 -7.87
N GLN A 68 -3.50 -1.95 -8.93
CA GLN A 68 -3.47 -0.47 -8.94
C GLN A 68 -4.44 0.11 -7.91
N ALA A 69 -5.67 -0.41 -7.83
CA ALA A 69 -6.64 0.03 -6.84
C ALA A 69 -6.15 -0.21 -5.40
N ALA A 70 -5.60 -1.40 -5.13
CA ALA A 70 -5.02 -1.72 -3.82
C ALA A 70 -3.81 -0.81 -3.49
N GLN A 71 -2.96 -0.53 -4.47
CA GLN A 71 -1.82 0.37 -4.29
C GLN A 71 -2.26 1.81 -4.03
N GLN A 72 -3.26 2.31 -4.74
CA GLN A 72 -3.84 3.64 -4.50
C GLN A 72 -4.49 3.73 -3.12
N GLN A 73 -5.22 2.71 -2.69
CA GLN A 73 -5.79 2.65 -1.34
C GLN A 73 -4.71 2.63 -0.26
N ALA A 74 -3.64 1.85 -0.46
CA ALA A 74 -2.51 1.82 0.47
C ALA A 74 -1.80 3.19 0.54
N GLN A 75 -1.56 3.84 -0.59
CA GLN A 75 -0.97 5.18 -0.64
C GLN A 75 -1.86 6.23 0.04
N ALA A 76 -3.17 6.21 -0.23
CA ALA A 76 -4.13 7.12 0.40
C ALA A 76 -4.16 6.92 1.93
N ALA A 77 -4.21 5.67 2.40
CA ALA A 77 -4.18 5.36 3.82
C ALA A 77 -2.87 5.81 4.48
N GLN A 78 -1.72 5.61 3.82
CA GLN A 78 -0.43 6.08 4.31
C GLN A 78 -0.36 7.62 4.38
N GLN A 79 -0.88 8.32 3.38
CA GLN A 79 -0.95 9.78 3.38
C GLN A 79 -1.84 10.30 4.52
N GLN A 80 -3.02 9.71 4.71
CA GLN A 80 -3.92 10.06 5.81
C GLN A 80 -3.26 9.81 7.18
N LEU A 81 -2.56 8.69 7.34
CA LEU A 81 -1.88 8.37 8.59
C LEU A 81 -0.71 9.33 8.86
N ARG A 82 0.06 9.69 7.83
CA ARG A 82 1.11 10.72 7.94
C ARG A 82 0.53 12.07 8.32
N GLN A 83 -0.56 12.48 7.69
CA GLN A 83 -1.23 13.74 7.99
C GLN A 83 -1.78 13.76 9.42
N ALA A 84 -2.46 12.70 9.85
CA ALA A 84 -2.97 12.60 11.22
C ALA A 84 -1.83 12.62 12.28
N LEU A 85 -0.71 11.96 11.99
CA LEU A 85 0.47 12.01 12.88
C LEU A 85 1.09 13.41 12.94
N ALA A 86 1.16 14.11 11.81
CA ALA A 86 1.63 15.49 11.74
C ALA A 86 0.73 16.43 12.54
N GLU A 87 -0.58 16.37 12.31
CA GLU A 87 -1.58 17.16 13.03
C GLU A 87 -1.54 16.89 14.53
N ALA A 88 -1.41 15.62 14.94
CA ALA A 88 -1.28 15.27 16.35
C ALA A 88 0.02 15.81 16.98
N ALA A 89 1.14 15.79 16.26
CA ALA A 89 2.40 16.33 16.75
C ALA A 89 2.35 17.87 16.87
N ILE A 90 1.78 18.54 15.86
CA ILE A 90 1.57 19.99 15.86
C ILE A 90 0.62 20.38 17.00
N ALA A 91 -0.49 19.67 17.19
CA ALA A 91 -1.43 19.93 18.28
C ALA A 91 -0.79 19.78 19.67
N ARG A 92 0.09 18.78 19.86
CA ARG A 92 0.85 18.62 21.12
C ARG A 92 1.82 19.77 21.34
N ALA A 93 2.57 20.19 20.32
CA ALA A 93 3.50 21.31 20.43
C ALA A 93 2.74 22.63 20.67
N ALA A 94 1.62 22.82 19.98
CA ALA A 94 0.71 23.96 20.16
C ALA A 94 0.16 24.02 21.59
N ALA A 95 -0.25 22.89 22.16
CA ALA A 95 -0.76 22.80 23.53
C ALA A 95 0.29 23.15 24.59
N LYS A 96 1.56 22.77 24.38
CA LYS A 96 2.66 23.15 25.27
C LYS A 96 2.94 24.65 25.27
N GLU A 97 2.90 25.26 24.09
CA GLU A 97 3.19 26.70 23.91
C GLU A 97 1.93 27.59 24.09
N GLY A 98 0.75 26.98 24.25
CA GLY A 98 -0.53 27.66 24.40
C GLY A 98 -1.01 28.38 23.12
N VAL A 99 -0.49 28.00 21.96
CA VAL A 99 -0.78 28.62 20.66
C VAL A 99 -1.93 27.88 19.97
N ASN A 100 -2.67 28.56 19.09
CA ASN A 100 -3.73 27.91 18.31
C ASN A 100 -3.14 26.85 17.34
N PRO A 101 -3.57 25.58 17.43
CA PRO A 101 -3.05 24.48 16.62
C PRO A 101 -3.32 24.66 15.11
N GLU A 102 -4.43 25.29 14.69
CA GLU A 102 -4.72 25.51 13.27
C GLU A 102 -3.79 26.53 12.61
N LEU A 103 -3.40 27.57 13.35
CA LEU A 103 -2.46 28.58 12.87
C LEU A 103 -1.05 27.98 12.76
N LEU A 104 -0.66 27.14 13.71
CA LEU A 104 0.60 26.41 13.63
C LEU A 104 0.59 25.37 12.51
N ALA A 105 -0.52 24.68 12.26
CA ALA A 105 -0.62 23.72 11.15
C ALA A 105 -0.49 24.36 9.76
N ARG A 106 -0.83 25.65 9.61
CA ARG A 106 -0.63 26.41 8.37
C ARG A 106 0.78 26.99 8.21
N LEU A 107 1.49 27.24 9.31
CA LEU A 107 2.80 27.90 9.30
C LEU A 107 3.98 26.93 9.48
N VAL A 108 3.74 25.78 10.11
CA VAL A 108 4.75 24.76 10.33
C VAL A 108 4.64 23.75 9.21
N GLU A 109 5.66 23.68 8.36
CA GLU A 109 5.91 22.52 7.51
C GLU A 109 6.68 21.48 8.35
N PRO A 110 6.03 20.40 8.81
CA PRO A 110 6.72 19.38 9.59
C PRO A 110 7.65 18.58 8.67
N GLU A 111 8.92 18.52 9.03
CA GLU A 111 9.87 17.59 8.39
C GLU A 111 9.55 16.18 8.86
N PHE A 112 9.45 15.22 7.94
CA PHE A 112 9.22 13.82 8.28
C PHE A 112 10.52 13.02 8.15
N ASP A 113 10.83 12.24 9.17
CA ASP A 113 11.94 11.27 9.17
C ASP A 113 11.62 10.06 8.26
N GLU A 114 12.62 9.22 7.98
CA GLU A 114 12.50 7.99 7.17
C GLU A 114 11.36 7.07 7.66
N ASN A 115 11.03 7.14 8.95
CA ASN A 115 9.95 6.40 9.59
C ASN A 115 8.55 7.05 9.43
N GLY A 116 8.43 8.14 8.67
CA GLY A 116 7.19 8.91 8.49
C GLY A 116 6.74 9.65 9.75
N LYS A 117 7.63 9.83 10.73
CA LYS A 117 7.34 10.58 11.95
C LYS A 117 7.75 12.05 11.77
N PRO A 118 6.92 13.01 12.19
CA PRO A 118 7.29 14.41 12.13
C PRO A 118 8.41 14.69 13.14
N VAL A 119 9.61 15.01 12.65
CA VAL A 119 10.78 15.43 13.41
C VAL A 119 10.89 16.95 13.38
N ASN A 120 11.59 17.51 14.37
CA ASN A 120 11.84 18.97 14.47
C ASN A 120 10.59 19.86 14.59
N VAL A 121 9.40 19.29 14.89
CA VAL A 121 8.16 20.08 15.07
C VAL A 121 8.35 21.16 16.13
N GLU A 122 9.00 20.84 17.25
CA GLU A 122 9.24 21.80 18.33
C GLU A 122 10.17 22.95 17.88
N ALA A 123 11.23 22.65 17.12
CA ALA A 123 12.15 23.66 16.59
C ALA A 123 11.51 24.51 15.49
N ALA A 124 10.63 23.92 14.68
CA ALA A 124 9.84 24.65 13.69
C ALA A 124 8.81 25.57 14.36
N VAL A 125 8.13 25.10 15.42
CA VAL A 125 7.22 25.91 16.24
C VAL A 125 7.96 27.08 16.88
N GLN A 126 9.17 26.87 17.43
CA GLN A 126 9.97 27.96 17.99
C GLN A 126 10.39 29.00 16.93
N ARG A 127 10.78 28.56 15.71
CA ARG A 127 11.06 29.48 14.60
C ARG A 127 9.83 30.33 14.24
N VAL A 128 8.66 29.70 14.17
CA VAL A 128 7.39 30.38 13.89
C VAL A 128 7.01 31.34 15.03
N LEU A 129 7.19 30.94 16.28
CA LEU A 129 6.93 31.80 17.44
C LEU A 129 7.87 32.99 17.55
N ASN A 130 9.11 32.87 17.07
CA ASN A 130 10.06 33.98 16.97
C ASN A 130 9.71 34.92 15.82
N ALA A 131 9.24 34.39 14.69
CA ALA A 131 8.83 35.18 13.52
C ALA A 131 7.48 35.89 13.74
N TYR A 132 6.57 35.26 14.49
CA TYR A 132 5.22 35.77 14.78
C TYR A 132 4.94 35.78 16.28
N PRO A 133 5.52 36.73 17.04
CA PRO A 133 5.31 36.83 18.49
C PRO A 133 3.83 36.99 18.88
N GLN A 134 2.99 37.53 18.00
CA GLN A 134 1.55 37.69 18.19
C GLN A 134 0.77 36.36 18.32
N LEU A 135 1.37 35.23 17.95
CA LEU A 135 0.76 33.91 18.13
C LEU A 135 0.87 33.41 19.57
N LYS A 136 1.76 33.99 20.38
CA LYS A 136 1.85 33.64 21.80
C LYS A 136 0.56 34.08 22.47
N PRO A 137 -0.10 33.19 23.22
CA PRO A 137 -1.26 33.60 24.01
C PRO A 137 -0.83 34.72 24.95
N ALA A 138 -1.57 35.82 24.94
CA ALA A 138 -1.47 36.79 26.03
C ALA A 138 -1.67 36.00 27.33
N PRO A 139 -0.83 36.19 28.37
CA PRO A 139 -0.99 35.47 29.62
C PRO A 139 -2.41 35.71 30.12
N VAL A 140 -3.23 34.66 30.05
CA VAL A 140 -4.56 34.69 30.63
C VAL A 140 -4.29 34.79 32.12
N GLN A 141 -4.47 35.98 32.69
CA GLN A 141 -4.59 36.12 34.12
C GLN A 141 -5.85 35.35 34.51
N VAL A 142 -5.68 34.06 34.77
CA VAL A 142 -6.63 33.27 35.53
C VAL A 142 -6.63 33.88 36.93
N ALA A 143 -7.40 34.96 37.09
CA ALA A 143 -7.92 35.32 38.38
C ALA A 143 -8.69 34.08 38.85
N ALA A 144 -8.10 33.33 39.76
CA ALA A 144 -8.74 32.18 40.35
C ALA A 144 -10.07 32.68 40.94
N THR A 145 -11.19 32.35 40.28
CA THR A 145 -12.55 32.68 40.75
C THR A 145 -12.90 31.97 42.05
N ASN A 146 -12.00 31.10 42.52
CA ASN A 146 -11.92 30.65 43.88
C ASN A 146 -10.45 30.79 44.34
N PRO A 147 -10.06 31.88 45.03
CA PRO A 147 -8.73 31.95 45.63
C PRO A 147 -8.59 30.71 46.52
N GLY A 148 -7.62 29.86 46.22
CA GLY A 148 -7.38 28.65 46.99
C GLY A 148 -7.32 29.03 48.45
N ARG A 149 -8.22 28.47 49.27
CA ARG A 149 -8.23 28.70 50.71
C ARG A 149 -6.83 28.32 51.21
N THR A 150 -6.02 29.31 51.51
CA THR A 150 -4.80 29.12 52.29
C THR A 150 -5.26 28.67 53.66
N SER A 151 -5.30 27.36 53.89
CA SER A 151 -5.62 26.79 55.18
C SER A 151 -4.60 27.32 56.19
N LYS A 152 -5.04 28.19 57.10
CA LYS A 152 -4.22 28.66 58.21
C LYS A 152 -3.84 27.46 59.06
N LEU A 153 -2.61 27.44 59.56
CA LEU A 153 -2.12 26.37 60.41
C LEU A 153 -2.96 26.31 61.69
N THR A 154 -3.59 25.17 61.97
CA THR A 154 -4.43 25.02 63.16
C THR A 154 -3.61 24.50 64.34
N MET A 155 -4.08 24.70 65.58
CA MET A 155 -3.38 24.26 66.78
C MET A 155 -3.14 22.73 66.80
N ASP A 156 -4.07 21.95 66.23
CA ASP A 156 -3.93 20.51 66.08
C ASP A 156 -2.81 20.13 65.10
N ASP A 157 -2.54 20.98 64.10
CA ASP A 157 -1.45 20.78 63.15
C ASP A 157 -0.09 21.16 63.76
N VAL A 158 -0.04 22.23 64.57
CA VAL A 158 1.15 22.61 65.34
C VAL A 158 1.55 21.50 66.31
N ARG A 159 0.57 20.87 66.97
CA ARG A 159 0.82 19.78 67.94
C ARG A 159 1.35 18.50 67.28
N LYS A 160 1.06 18.28 66.00
CA LYS A 160 1.48 17.09 65.24
C LYS A 160 2.80 17.29 64.48
N MET A 161 3.29 18.53 64.39
CA MET A 161 4.55 18.83 63.69
C MET A 161 5.78 18.42 64.51
N LYS A 162 6.84 18.04 63.80
CA LYS A 162 8.13 17.80 64.42
C LYS A 162 8.79 19.11 64.85
N PRO A 163 9.66 19.09 65.87
CA PRO A 163 10.36 20.29 66.36
C PRO A 163 11.13 21.05 65.25
N GLU A 164 11.67 20.31 64.29
CA GLU A 164 12.40 20.84 63.13
C GLU A 164 11.47 21.65 62.20
N GLU A 165 10.24 21.18 62.02
CA GLU A 165 9.23 21.83 61.17
C GLU A 165 8.64 23.07 61.84
N ILE A 166 8.52 23.04 63.18
CA ILE A 166 8.08 24.18 64.00
C ILE A 166 9.09 25.33 63.91
N ASN A 167 10.39 25.03 63.98
CA ASN A 167 11.43 26.05 63.87
C ASN A 167 11.49 26.67 62.47
N ALA A 168 11.22 25.88 61.42
CA ALA A 168 11.17 26.36 60.05
C ALA A 168 9.95 27.24 59.76
N ARG A 169 8.81 26.98 60.43
CA ARG A 169 7.54 27.69 60.23
C ARG A 169 7.12 28.52 61.45
N TRP A 170 8.09 28.97 62.23
CA TRP A 170 7.87 29.62 63.52
C TRP A 170 6.92 30.83 63.46
N ALA A 171 7.01 31.65 62.40
CA ALA A 171 6.13 32.80 62.22
C ALA A 171 4.64 32.41 62.07
N GLU A 172 4.36 31.29 61.40
CA GLU A 172 2.99 30.78 61.21
C GLU A 172 2.46 30.11 62.47
N VAL A 173 3.34 29.39 63.18
CA VAL A 173 3.05 28.76 64.47
C VAL A 173 2.72 29.82 65.52
N GLN A 174 3.51 30.89 65.59
CA GLN A 174 3.26 32.02 66.50
C GLN A 174 1.95 32.73 66.17
N ALA A 175 1.62 32.91 64.89
CA ALA A 175 0.33 33.47 64.48
C ALA A 175 -0.86 32.57 64.86
N ALA A 176 -0.69 31.24 64.79
CA ALA A 176 -1.69 30.28 65.25
C ALA A 176 -1.86 30.27 66.79
N LEU A 177 -0.78 30.54 67.54
CA LEU A 177 -0.77 30.65 69.00
C LEU A 177 -1.31 32.00 69.53
N ALA A 178 -1.13 33.09 68.78
CA ALA A 178 -1.54 34.45 69.17
C ALA A 178 -2.95 34.85 68.70
N GLY A 179 -3.56 34.07 67.82
CA GLY A 179 -4.90 34.32 67.26
C GLY A 179 -6.06 33.86 68.16
N ASN A 180 -5.81 33.58 69.43
CA ASN A 180 -6.77 33.19 70.46
C ASN A 180 -6.56 34.04 71.72
#